data_AF-A0A2V1IUD4-F1
#
_entry.id   AF-A0A2V1IUD4-F1
#
_cell.length_a   1.000
_cell.length_b   1.000
_cell.length_c   1.000
_cell.angle_alpha   90.00
_cell.angle_beta   90.00
_cell.angle_gamma   90.00
#
_symmetry.space_group_name_H-M   'P 1'
#
loop_
_entity.id
_entity.type
_entity.pdbx_description
1 polymer ?
#
loop_
_entity_poly.entity_id
_entity_poly.type
_entity_poly.pdbx_seq_one_letter_code
_entity_poly.pdbx_strand_id
1 'polypeptide(L)'
;MAKGRDRELIKLRNEALCRRYYYWTETQRLRFDDALRILSEREFFLSEQRIMAIIRKASREGRIEGLKPVPKIRAPRLTADQLRLFADQI
;
A
#
# COMPACT_ATOMS: atom_id res chain seq x y z
N MET A 1 -13.96 -31.47 5.58
CA MET A 1 -12.75 -30.62 5.49
C MET A 1 -13.21 -29.19 5.27
N ALA A 2 -13.02 -28.30 6.25
CA ALA A 2 -13.37 -26.90 6.04
C ALA A 2 -12.54 -26.38 4.87
N LYS A 3 -13.19 -25.96 3.78
CA LYS A 3 -12.60 -25.32 2.60
C LYS A 3 -12.02 -23.96 3.01
N GLY A 4 -10.97 -23.98 3.81
CA GLY A 4 -10.24 -22.81 4.26
C GLY A 4 -9.21 -22.38 3.22
N ARG A 5 -8.80 -21.11 3.28
CA ARG A 5 -7.58 -20.69 2.61
C ARG A 5 -6.40 -21.40 3.25
N ASP A 6 -5.56 -22.02 2.43
CA ASP A 6 -4.30 -22.59 2.87
C ASP A 6 -3.40 -21.48 3.46
N ARG A 7 -3.07 -21.62 4.74
CA ARG A 7 -2.31 -20.62 5.50
C ARG A 7 -0.88 -20.50 4.98
N GLU A 8 -0.28 -21.60 4.54
CA GLU A 8 1.08 -21.60 4.01
C GLU A 8 1.13 -20.92 2.65
N LEU A 9 0.17 -21.19 1.76
CA LEU A 9 0.09 -20.50 0.47
C LEU A 9 -0.12 -18.99 0.64
N ILE A 10 -0.93 -18.56 1.61
CA ILE A 10 -1.07 -17.12 1.93
C ILE A 10 0.26 -16.53 2.38
N LYS A 11 1.00 -17.24 3.23
CA LYS A 11 2.29 -16.78 3.76
C LYS A 11 3.31 -16.61 2.63
N LEU A 12 3.46 -17.62 1.77
CA LEU A 12 4.33 -17.59 0.60
C LEU A 12 3.98 -16.44 -0.35
N ARG A 13 2.69 -16.25 -0.64
CA ARG A 13 2.23 -15.13 -1.48
C ARG A 13 2.57 -13.78 -0.84
N ASN A 14 2.30 -13.60 0.44
CA ASN A 14 2.57 -12.33 1.12
C ASN A 14 4.07 -12.01 1.12
N GLU A 15 4.92 -13.03 1.28
CA GLU A 15 6.37 -12.86 1.21
C GLU A 15 6.84 -12.47 -0.22
N ALA A 16 6.33 -13.16 -1.25
CA ALA A 16 6.62 -12.83 -2.64
C ALA A 16 6.16 -11.40 -3.00
N LEU A 17 4.98 -10.99 -2.54
CA LEU A 17 4.45 -9.63 -2.71
C LEU A 17 5.36 -8.59 -2.10
N CYS A 18 5.89 -8.84 -0.89
CA CYS A 18 6.82 -7.93 -0.22
C CYS A 18 8.12 -7.77 -1.02
N ARG A 19 8.68 -8.86 -1.56
CA ARG A 19 9.89 -8.81 -2.40
C ARG A 19 9.64 -8.03 -3.69
N ARG A 20 8.49 -8.23 -4.35
CA ARG A 20 8.16 -7.50 -5.59
C ARG A 20 7.90 -6.02 -5.33
N TYR A 21 7.22 -5.70 -4.23
CA TYR A 21 7.04 -4.32 -3.82
C TYR A 21 8.38 -3.61 -3.59
N TYR A 22 9.32 -4.25 -2.88
CA TYR A 22 10.68 -3.73 -2.70
C TYR A 22 11.40 -3.50 -4.03
N TYR A 23 11.32 -4.45 -4.97
CA TYR A 23 11.91 -4.29 -6.31
C TYR A 23 11.36 -3.05 -7.03
N TRP A 24 10.04 -2.86 -7.02
CA TRP A 24 9.41 -1.73 -7.69
C TRP A 24 9.77 -0.39 -7.04
N THR A 25 9.80 -0.29 -5.71
CA THR A 25 10.07 0.98 -5.02
C THR A 25 11.54 1.31 -4.87
N GLU A 26 12.41 0.33 -4.65
CA GLU A 26 13.84 0.57 -4.38
C GLU A 26 14.71 0.42 -5.63
N THR A 27 14.47 -0.62 -6.44
CA THR A 27 15.28 -0.87 -7.65
C THR A 27 14.79 -0.02 -8.81
N GLN A 28 13.49 -0.07 -9.11
CA GLN A 28 12.90 0.67 -10.22
C GLN A 28 12.47 2.09 -9.84
N ARG A 29 12.53 2.43 -8.55
CA ARG A 29 12.19 3.76 -8.01
C ARG A 29 10.79 4.25 -8.43
N LEU A 30 9.86 3.33 -8.63
CA LEU A 30 8.47 3.69 -8.89
C LEU A 30 7.84 4.34 -7.67
N ARG A 31 6.94 5.28 -7.95
CA ARG A 31 6.10 5.85 -6.92
C ARG A 31 5.22 4.76 -6.31
N PHE A 32 4.92 4.95 -5.03
CA PHE A 32 4.15 3.99 -4.23
C PHE A 32 2.82 3.56 -4.86
N ASP A 33 2.04 4.52 -5.37
CA ASP A 33 0.73 4.29 -5.98
C ASP A 33 0.83 3.51 -7.29
N ASP A 34 1.81 3.82 -8.14
CA ASP A 34 2.05 3.04 -9.35
C ASP A 34 2.50 1.60 -9.04
N ALA A 35 3.39 1.44 -8.04
CA ALA A 35 3.80 0.12 -7.58
C ALA A 35 2.60 -0.69 -7.05
N LEU A 36 1.71 -0.06 -6.27
CA LEU A 36 0.48 -0.71 -5.81
C LEU A 36 -0.43 -1.15 -6.96
N ARG A 37 -0.64 -0.28 -7.95
CA ARG A 37 -1.48 -0.59 -9.11
C ARG A 37 -0.93 -1.76 -9.92
N ILE A 38 0.39 -1.80 -10.16
CA ILE A 38 1.06 -2.91 -10.84
C ILE A 38 0.87 -4.22 -10.05
N LEU A 39 1.13 -4.21 -8.75
CA LEU A 39 0.96 -5.39 -7.90
C LEU A 39 -0.49 -5.86 -7.85
N SER A 40 -1.43 -4.92 -7.84
CA SER A 40 -2.87 -5.16 -7.82
C SER A 40 -3.38 -5.76 -9.12
N GLU A 41 -3.08 -5.14 -10.26
CA GLU A 41 -3.74 -5.45 -11.53
C GLU A 41 -2.97 -6.46 -12.40
N ARG A 42 -1.65 -6.58 -12.21
CA ARG A 42 -0.79 -7.35 -13.13
C ARG A 42 -0.13 -8.57 -12.49
N GLU A 43 0.22 -8.49 -11.21
CA GLU A 43 1.00 -9.55 -10.55
C GLU A 43 0.16 -10.42 -9.61
N PHE A 44 -0.53 -9.83 -8.64
CA PHE A 44 -1.15 -10.58 -7.54
C PHE A 44 -2.67 -10.59 -7.55
N PHE A 45 -3.33 -9.75 -8.35
CA PHE A 45 -4.80 -9.71 -8.49
C PHE A 45 -5.50 -9.54 -7.13
N LEU A 46 -4.92 -8.70 -6.27
CA LEU A 46 -5.43 -8.35 -4.94
C LEU A 46 -5.74 -6.88 -4.90
N SER A 47 -6.80 -6.49 -4.21
CA SER A 47 -7.11 -5.07 -4.02
C SER A 47 -5.93 -4.33 -3.39
N GLU A 48 -5.70 -3.10 -3.82
CA GLU A 48 -4.64 -2.24 -3.28
C GLU A 48 -4.72 -2.10 -1.77
N GLN A 49 -5.93 -2.01 -1.21
CA GLN A 49 -6.16 -1.99 0.25
C GLN A 49 -5.60 -3.25 0.93
N ARG A 50 -5.76 -4.43 0.33
CA ARG A 50 -5.25 -5.70 0.85
C ARG A 50 -3.73 -5.76 0.77
N ILE A 51 -3.16 -5.34 -0.36
CA ILE A 51 -1.71 -5.24 -0.57
C ILE A 51 -1.09 -4.31 0.47
N MET A 52 -1.70 -3.13 0.66
CA MET A 52 -1.27 -2.14 1.63
C MET A 52 -1.33 -2.65 3.07
N ALA A 53 -2.35 -3.43 3.42
CA ALA A 53 -2.43 -4.08 4.73
C ALA A 53 -1.32 -5.13 4.94
N ILE A 54 -0.98 -5.90 3.92
CA ILE A 54 0.10 -6.89 3.95
C ILE A 54 1.45 -6.19 4.13
N ILE A 55 1.75 -5.18 3.32
CA ILE A 55 2.99 -4.40 3.37
C ILE A 55 3.15 -3.74 4.75
N ARG A 56 2.10 -3.09 5.27
CA ARG A 56 2.12 -2.48 6.61
C ARG A 56 2.33 -3.50 7.72
N LYS A 57 1.86 -4.74 7.55
CA LYS A 57 2.12 -5.81 8.51
C LYS A 57 3.59 -6.25 8.45
N ALA A 58 4.11 -6.49 7.26
CA ALA A 58 5.50 -6.89 7.05
C ALA A 58 6.51 -5.84 7.52
N SER A 59 6.21 -4.55 7.32
CA SER A 59 7.01 -3.41 7.82
C SER A 59 7.06 -3.38 9.35
N ARG A 60 5.92 -3.59 10.04
CA ARG A 60 5.86 -3.68 11.51
C ARG A 60 6.64 -4.87 12.07
N GLU A 61 6.69 -5.97 11.32
CA GLU A 61 7.42 -7.18 11.70
C GLU A 61 8.91 -7.11 11.33
N GLY A 62 9.37 -6.01 10.72
CA GLY A 62 10.78 -5.82 10.35
C GLY A 62 11.26 -6.75 9.23
N ARG A 63 10.36 -7.39 8.48
CA ARG A 63 10.71 -8.41 7.47
C ARG A 63 11.21 -7.82 6.15
N ILE A 64 11.12 -6.50 5.98
CA ILE A 64 11.58 -5.80 4.77
C ILE A 64 12.50 -4.69 5.24
N GLU A 65 13.81 -4.88 5.07
CA GLU A 65 14.81 -3.87 5.38
C GLU A 65 14.63 -2.66 4.45
N GLY A 66 14.72 -1.45 5.01
CA GLY A 66 14.59 -0.20 4.26
C GLY A 66 13.16 0.29 4.00
N LEU A 67 12.13 -0.52 4.27
CA LEU A 67 10.76 -0.11 4.01
C LEU A 67 10.21 0.84 5.09
N LYS A 68 10.43 2.14 4.92
CA LYS A 68 9.79 3.15 5.78
C LYS A 68 8.27 3.15 5.51
N PRO A 69 7.41 3.05 6.53
CA PRO A 69 5.98 3.09 6.32
C PRO A 69 5.59 4.41 5.66
N VAL A 70 4.75 4.33 4.62
CA VAL A 70 4.24 5.52 3.92
C VAL A 70 3.60 6.44 4.96
N PRO A 71 4.00 7.73 5.03
CA PRO A 71 3.45 8.65 6.00
C PRO A 71 1.94 8.74 5.82
N LYS A 72 1.21 8.68 6.93
CA LYS A 72 -0.24 8.78 6.91
C LYS A 72 -0.63 10.24 6.71
N ILE A 73 -0.73 10.67 5.45
CA ILE A 73 -1.17 12.03 5.10
C ILE A 73 -2.67 12.09 5.40
N ARG A 74 -3.05 12.84 6.44
CA ARG A 74 -4.45 13.16 6.68
C ARG A 74 -4.83 14.31 5.75
N ALA A 75 -5.91 14.13 4.98
CA ALA A 75 -6.50 15.24 4.26
C ALA A 75 -6.86 16.36 5.26
N PRO A 76 -6.60 17.63 4.95
CA PRO A 76 -7.04 18.73 5.78
C PRO A 76 -8.56 18.68 5.91
N ARG A 77 -9.06 18.79 7.15
CA ARG A 77 -10.49 18.98 7.39
C ARG A 77 -10.79 20.45 7.15
N LEU A 78 -11.23 20.80 5.95
CA LEU A 78 -11.66 22.17 5.66
C LEU A 78 -12.96 22.47 6.39
N THR A 79 -12.98 23.54 7.18
CA THR A 79 -14.21 24.09 7.76
C THR A 79 -14.91 25.01 6.76
N ALA A 80 -16.20 25.25 6.95
CA ALA A 80 -16.98 26.16 6.09
C ALA A 80 -16.36 27.58 6.01
N ASP A 81 -15.79 28.06 7.11
CA ASP A 81 -15.10 29.36 7.16
C ASP A 81 -13.80 29.36 6.34
N GLN A 82 -13.07 28.25 6.31
CA GLN A 82 -11.86 28.10 5.49
C GLN A 82 -12.19 28.01 3.99
N LEU A 83 -13.36 27.49 3.64
CA LEU A 83 -13.81 27.44 2.24
C LEU A 83 -14.15 28.83 1.69
N ARG A 84 -14.64 29.74 2.53
CA ARG A 84 -14.93 31.14 2.14
C ARG A 84 -13.69 31.90 1.68
N LEU A 85 -12.51 31.56 2.20
CA LEU A 85 -11.24 32.17 1.78
C LEU A 85 -10.89 31.94 0.30
N PHE A 86 -11.51 30.94 -0.34
CA PHE A 86 -11.32 30.63 -1.76
C PHE A 86 -12.45 31.17 -2.65
N ALA A 87 -13.48 31.80 -2.07
CA ALA A 87 -14.65 32.27 -2.80
C ALA A 87 -14.43 33.65 -3.48
N ASP A 88 -13.46 34.43 -3.01
CA ASP A 88 -13.19 35.80 -3.50
C ASP A 88 -12.25 35.86 -4.73
N GLN A 89 -11.98 34.73 -5.40
CA GLN A 89 -11.09 34.65 -6.57
C GLN A 89 -11.78 34.20 -7.88
N ILE A 90 -13.11 34.30 -7.97
CA ILE A 90 -13.86 34.03 -9.21
C ILE A 90 -14.55 35.30 -9.69
#